data_AF-A0A142WYF6-F1
#
_entry.id   AF-A0A142WYF6-F1
#
_cell.length_a   1.000
_cell.length_b   1.000
_cell.length_c   1.000
_cell.angle_alpha   90.00
_cell.angle_beta   90.00
_cell.angle_gamma   90.00
#
_symmetry.space_group_name_H-M   'P 1'
#
loop_
_entity.id
_entity.type
_entity.pdbx_description
1 polymer ?
#
loop_
_entity_poly.entity_id
_entity_poly.type
_entity_poly.pdbx_seq_one_letter_code
_entity_poly.pdbx_strand_id
1 'polypeptide(L)'
;MRLRTPIPVRTNRASTRQGFTLFEVLLVLGLVLALSSVVLPAVGRWQADAALRQGATDLQNTLIRLRTQAVSTGRSTGLEWTPGSPAYRLIRQSSGAQGTSGGWTREEGTLPTGVLFGNTPSRSGTPTSILYSADGIAADTEIPLVDADRRRARLRVRRLTGTVTVESDP
;
A
#
# COMPACT_ATOMS: atom_id res chain seq x y z
N MET A 1 -2.28 -56.49 -74.37
CA MET A 1 -3.15 -55.34 -74.04
C MET A 1 -3.35 -55.30 -72.53
N ARG A 2 -2.56 -54.50 -71.80
CA ARG A 2 -2.70 -54.29 -70.34
C ARG A 2 -2.56 -52.81 -70.02
N LEU A 3 -3.49 -52.32 -69.20
CA LEU A 3 -3.80 -50.91 -68.96
C LEU A 3 -2.65 -50.16 -68.24
N ARG A 4 -2.37 -48.93 -68.70
CA ARG A 4 -1.63 -47.92 -67.95
C ARG A 4 -2.51 -47.44 -66.79
N THR A 5 -2.06 -47.65 -65.56
CA THR A 5 -2.64 -47.05 -64.35
C THR A 5 -2.32 -45.55 -64.31
N PRO A 6 -3.33 -44.66 -64.19
CA PRO A 6 -3.06 -43.23 -64.03
C PRO A 6 -2.57 -42.92 -62.61
N ILE A 7 -1.54 -42.07 -62.52
CA ILE A 7 -0.98 -41.57 -61.26
C ILE A 7 -1.93 -40.48 -60.72
N PRO A 8 -2.38 -40.53 -59.45
CA PRO A 8 -3.18 -39.47 -58.87
C PRO A 8 -2.33 -38.22 -58.61
N VAL A 9 -2.63 -37.13 -59.31
CA VAL A 9 -2.06 -35.81 -59.04
C VAL A 9 -2.64 -35.29 -57.72
N ARG A 10 -1.82 -35.21 -56.69
CA ARG A 10 -2.17 -34.61 -55.41
C ARG A 10 -2.30 -33.09 -55.62
N THR A 11 -3.52 -32.61 -55.80
CA THR A 11 -3.81 -31.18 -55.88
C THR A 11 -3.54 -30.54 -54.52
N ASN A 12 -2.44 -29.78 -54.46
CA ASN A 12 -2.08 -28.95 -53.34
C ASN A 12 -3.20 -27.91 -53.13
N ARG A 13 -4.01 -28.08 -52.09
CA ARG A 13 -5.02 -27.09 -51.72
C ARG A 13 -4.28 -25.82 -51.34
N ALA A 14 -4.31 -24.83 -52.22
CA ALA A 14 -3.80 -23.50 -51.94
C ALA A 14 -4.42 -23.03 -50.61
N SER A 15 -3.60 -22.85 -49.59
CA SER A 15 -4.03 -22.25 -48.34
C SER A 15 -4.51 -20.84 -48.66
N THR A 16 -5.81 -20.64 -48.65
CA THR A 16 -6.42 -19.33 -48.85
C THR A 16 -5.95 -18.48 -47.68
N ARG A 17 -4.99 -17.58 -47.92
CA ARG A 17 -4.59 -16.59 -46.93
C ARG A 17 -5.77 -15.65 -46.75
N GLN A 18 -6.55 -15.88 -45.70
CA GLN A 18 -7.63 -14.99 -45.29
C GLN A 18 -6.97 -13.77 -44.63
N GLY A 19 -6.98 -12.65 -45.34
CA GLY A 19 -6.62 -11.36 -44.76
C GLY A 19 -7.77 -10.82 -43.92
N PHE A 20 -7.46 -10.20 -42.79
CA PHE A 20 -8.44 -9.51 -41.95
C PHE A 20 -8.97 -8.28 -42.68
N THR A 21 -10.28 -8.05 -42.60
CA THR A 21 -10.88 -6.84 -43.18
C THR A 21 -10.58 -5.63 -42.31
N LEU A 22 -10.48 -4.43 -42.91
CA LEU A 22 -10.32 -3.19 -42.16
C LEU A 22 -11.47 -2.99 -41.15
N PHE A 23 -12.68 -3.40 -41.51
CA PHE A 23 -13.84 -3.36 -40.63
C PHE A 23 -13.68 -4.28 -39.41
N GLU A 24 -13.15 -5.48 -39.60
CA GLU A 24 -12.90 -6.42 -38.50
C GLU A 24 -11.84 -5.89 -37.54
N VAL A 25 -10.77 -5.28 -38.05
CA VAL A 25 -9.76 -4.63 -37.21
C VAL A 25 -10.36 -3.47 -36.42
N LEU A 26 -11.21 -2.64 -37.04
CA LEU A 26 -11.91 -1.56 -36.34
C LEU A 26 -12.89 -2.07 -35.29
N LEU A 27 -13.62 -3.16 -35.59
CA LEU A 27 -14.57 -3.76 -34.66
C LEU A 27 -13.85 -4.36 -33.46
N VAL A 28 -12.75 -5.10 -33.67
CA VAL A 28 -11.93 -5.66 -32.60
C VAL A 28 -11.33 -4.54 -31.74
N LEU A 29 -10.78 -3.49 -32.37
CA LEU A 29 -10.24 -2.35 -31.64
C LEU A 29 -11.34 -1.66 -30.82
N GLY A 30 -12.51 -1.43 -31.41
CA GLY A 30 -13.68 -0.87 -30.71
C GLY A 30 -14.11 -1.74 -29.53
N LEU A 31 -14.15 -3.06 -29.70
CA LEU A 31 -14.47 -4.01 -28.62
C LEU A 31 -13.42 -3.99 -27.51
N VAL A 32 -12.12 -4.00 -27.86
CA VAL A 32 -11.02 -3.92 -26.89
C VAL A 32 -11.09 -2.63 -26.08
N LEU A 33 -11.36 -1.49 -26.72
CA LEU A 33 -11.52 -0.20 -26.04
C LEU A 33 -12.76 -0.20 -25.13
N ALA A 34 -13.89 -0.72 -25.61
CA ALA A 34 -15.10 -0.85 -24.82
C ALA A 34 -14.87 -1.69 -23.54
N LEU A 35 -14.23 -2.85 -23.68
CA LEU A 35 -13.87 -3.71 -22.55
C LEU A 35 -12.85 -3.05 -21.61
N SER A 36 -11.82 -2.39 -22.18
CA SER A 36 -10.78 -1.72 -21.40
C SER A 36 -11.35 -0.60 -20.51
N SER A 37 -12.39 0.09 -20.96
CA SER A 37 -13.05 1.15 -20.20
C SER A 37 -13.64 0.67 -18.86
N VAL A 38 -14.04 -0.60 -18.79
CA VAL A 38 -14.64 -1.21 -17.59
C VAL A 38 -13.57 -1.81 -16.67
N VAL A 39 -12.51 -2.38 -17.25
CA VAL A 39 -11.47 -3.08 -16.50
C VAL A 39 -10.57 -2.13 -15.71
N LEU A 40 -10.15 -1.01 -16.31
CA LEU A 40 -9.23 -0.05 -15.67
C LEU A 40 -9.72 0.49 -14.31
N PRO A 41 -10.97 0.99 -14.16
CA PRO A 41 -11.43 1.48 -12.86
C PRO A 41 -11.52 0.36 -11.81
N ALA A 42 -11.80 -0.88 -12.22
CA ALA A 42 -11.85 -2.02 -11.29
C ALA A 42 -10.46 -2.37 -10.73
N VAL A 43 -9.42 -2.37 -11.57
CA VAL A 43 -8.05 -2.65 -11.14
C VAL A 43 -7.54 -1.57 -10.18
N GLY A 44 -7.84 -0.30 -10.43
CA GLY A 44 -7.42 0.81 -9.55
C GLY A 44 -7.95 0.65 -8.12
N ARG A 45 -9.23 0.29 -7.96
CA ARG A 45 -9.86 0.10 -6.64
C ARG A 45 -9.20 -1.00 -5.83
N TRP A 46 -8.85 -2.11 -6.48
CA TRP A 46 -8.19 -3.26 -5.83
C TRP A 46 -6.77 -2.93 -5.38
N GLN A 47 -5.98 -2.23 -6.21
CA GLN A 47 -4.64 -1.81 -5.83
C GLN A 47 -4.66 -0.87 -4.63
N ALA A 48 -5.60 0.07 -4.61
CA ALA A 48 -5.70 1.05 -3.54
C ALA A 48 -6.17 0.40 -2.21
N ASP A 49 -7.00 -0.66 -2.25
CA ASP A 49 -7.29 -1.49 -1.06
C ASP A 49 -6.05 -2.22 -0.55
N ALA A 50 -5.28 -2.80 -1.47
CA ALA A 50 -4.06 -3.51 -1.14
C ALA A 50 -3.03 -2.56 -0.50
N ALA A 51 -2.89 -1.34 -1.05
CA ALA A 51 -2.01 -0.31 -0.52
C ALA A 51 -2.42 0.12 0.90
N LEU A 52 -3.71 0.33 1.16
CA LEU A 52 -4.20 0.70 2.49
C LEU A 52 -3.91 -0.39 3.54
N ARG A 53 -4.16 -1.66 3.19
CA ARG A 53 -3.88 -2.81 4.07
C ARG A 53 -2.38 -3.00 4.31
N GLN A 54 -1.58 -2.86 3.26
CA GLN A 54 -0.12 -2.92 3.35
C GLN A 54 0.39 -1.80 4.26
N GLY A 55 -0.04 -0.55 4.05
CA GLY A 55 0.36 0.58 4.87
C GLY A 55 -0.01 0.41 6.35
N ALA A 56 -1.20 -0.13 6.63
CA ALA A 56 -1.59 -0.45 8.00
C ALA A 56 -0.71 -1.54 8.64
N THR A 57 -0.37 -2.58 7.88
CA THR A 57 0.49 -3.68 8.34
C THR A 57 1.92 -3.21 8.58
N ASP A 58 2.48 -2.42 7.66
CA ASP A 58 3.82 -1.85 7.76
C ASP A 58 3.94 -0.90 8.96
N LEU A 59 2.91 -0.09 9.20
CA LEU A 59 2.85 0.81 10.34
C LEU A 59 2.71 0.04 11.66
N GLN A 60 1.88 -1.01 11.69
CA GLN A 60 1.76 -1.90 12.84
C GLN A 60 3.10 -2.55 13.19
N ASN A 61 3.79 -3.12 12.20
CA ASN A 61 5.13 -3.71 12.37
C ASN A 61 6.15 -2.69 12.87
N THR A 62 6.06 -1.46 12.38
CA THR A 62 6.91 -0.35 12.81
C THR A 62 6.66 0.05 14.26
N LEU A 63 5.40 0.15 14.69
CA LEU A 63 5.04 0.43 16.08
C LEU A 63 5.49 -0.68 17.03
N ILE A 64 5.33 -1.94 16.64
CA ILE A 64 5.82 -3.10 17.40
C ILE A 64 7.34 -3.03 17.55
N ARG A 65 8.06 -2.75 16.45
CA ARG A 65 9.52 -2.58 16.45
C ARG A 65 9.96 -1.43 17.36
N LEU A 66 9.31 -0.26 17.28
CA LEU A 66 9.60 0.89 18.13
C LEU A 66 9.44 0.52 19.61
N ARG A 67 8.33 -0.15 19.97
CA ARG A 67 8.09 -0.63 21.33
C ARG A 67 9.19 -1.57 21.81
N THR A 68 9.53 -2.59 21.02
CA THR A 68 10.61 -3.53 21.36
C THR A 68 11.94 -2.81 21.54
N GLN A 69 12.22 -1.81 20.70
CA GLN A 69 13.43 -0.98 20.82
C GLN A 69 13.41 -0.11 22.07
N ALA A 70 12.25 0.44 22.47
CA ALA A 70 12.15 1.23 23.70
C ALA A 70 12.49 0.40 24.93
N VAL A 71 11.92 -0.81 24.99
CA VAL A 71 12.15 -1.76 26.09
C VAL A 71 13.58 -2.27 26.11
N SER A 72 14.16 -2.64 24.96
CA SER A 72 15.50 -3.22 24.91
C SER A 72 16.61 -2.20 25.18
N THR A 73 16.40 -0.94 24.78
CA THR A 73 17.40 0.13 24.97
C THR A 73 17.21 0.91 26.26
N GLY A 74 16.06 0.76 26.93
CA GLY A 74 15.68 1.56 28.09
C GLY A 74 15.48 3.04 27.74
N ARG A 75 15.17 3.37 26.48
CA ARG A 75 15.04 4.74 25.97
C ARG A 75 13.70 4.95 25.30
N SER A 76 13.19 6.17 25.35
CA SER A 76 11.92 6.47 24.70
C SER A 76 12.07 6.45 23.18
N THR A 77 11.15 5.77 22.48
CA THR A 77 11.06 5.75 21.03
C THR A 77 9.64 6.04 20.59
N GLY A 78 9.41 6.48 19.37
CA GLY A 78 8.07 6.87 18.95
C GLY A 78 7.96 7.12 17.47
N LEU A 79 6.75 7.50 17.08
CA LEU A 79 6.36 7.83 15.72
C LEU A 79 5.70 9.21 15.75
N GLU A 80 6.10 10.08 14.83
CA GLU A 80 5.51 11.38 14.55
C GLU A 80 4.98 11.38 13.12
N TRP A 81 3.77 11.90 12.92
CA TRP A 81 3.16 12.00 11.60
C TRP A 81 2.34 13.28 11.47
N THR A 82 2.13 13.73 10.24
CA THR A 82 1.27 14.88 9.95
C THR A 82 0.04 14.40 9.19
N PRO A 83 -1.18 14.71 9.67
CA PRO A 83 -2.41 14.42 8.92
C PRO A 83 -2.37 15.03 7.51
N GLY A 84 -2.85 14.27 6.52
CA GLY A 84 -2.81 14.63 5.10
C GLY A 84 -1.48 14.39 4.40
N SER A 85 -0.45 13.94 5.12
CA SER A 85 0.85 13.56 4.55
C SER A 85 0.98 12.03 4.46
N PRO A 86 1.73 11.49 3.48
CA PRO A 86 2.18 10.09 3.50
C PRO A 86 3.43 9.89 4.38
N ALA A 87 4.11 10.98 4.76
CA ALA A 87 5.37 10.91 5.48
C ALA A 87 5.17 10.82 7.00
N TYR A 88 6.02 10.02 7.63
CA TYR A 88 6.17 9.93 9.08
C TYR A 88 7.64 9.95 9.47
N ARG A 89 7.90 10.19 10.75
CA ARG A 89 9.23 10.17 11.34
C ARG A 89 9.25 9.27 12.56
N LEU A 90 10.24 8.40 12.63
CA LEU A 90 10.57 7.66 13.83
C LEU A 90 11.44 8.56 14.70
N ILE A 91 11.08 8.70 15.96
CA ILE A 91 11.82 9.51 16.93
C ILE A 91 12.42 8.60 17.99
N ARG A 92 13.70 8.79 18.32
CA ARG A 92 14.41 8.00 19.33
C ARG A 92 15.20 8.91 20.24
N GLN A 93 15.07 8.72 21.55
CA GLN A 93 15.80 9.51 22.53
C GLN A 93 17.29 9.12 22.46
N SER A 94 18.16 10.10 22.20
CA SER A 94 19.60 9.91 22.27
C SER A 94 20.08 10.07 23.71
N SER A 95 21.08 9.27 24.11
CA SER A 95 21.81 9.53 25.35
C SER A 95 22.67 10.75 25.14
N GLY A 96 22.29 11.89 25.73
CA GLY A 96 23.22 12.99 25.89
C GLY A 96 24.41 12.54 26.74
N ALA A 97 25.61 13.00 26.39
CA ALA A 97 26.69 13.02 27.37
C ALA A 97 26.27 13.93 28.53
N GLN A 98 26.69 13.59 29.75
CA GLN A 98 26.29 14.26 30.99
C GLN A 98 26.47 15.79 30.86
N GLY A 99 25.36 16.53 30.72
CA GLY A 99 25.36 17.99 30.54
C GLY A 99 24.75 18.52 29.23
N THR A 100 24.48 17.67 28.24
CA THR A 100 23.72 18.06 27.03
C THR A 100 22.30 17.53 27.13
N SER A 101 21.30 18.40 26.97
CA SER A 101 19.88 18.00 26.93
C SER A 101 19.70 16.87 25.92
N GLY A 102 19.23 15.70 26.38
CA GLY A 102 19.06 14.50 25.55
C GLY A 102 18.33 14.83 24.26
N GLY A 103 19.00 14.61 23.13
CA GLY A 103 18.48 14.91 21.81
C GLY A 103 17.51 13.83 21.32
N TRP A 104 16.91 14.08 20.16
CA TRP A 104 16.11 13.09 19.45
C TRP A 104 16.76 12.78 18.11
N THR A 105 17.07 11.51 17.88
CA THR A 105 17.40 11.01 16.54
C THR A 105 16.10 10.84 15.76
N ARG A 106 16.09 11.29 14.51
CA ARG A 106 14.94 11.19 13.60
C ARG A 106 15.28 10.33 12.40
N GLU A 107 14.37 9.45 12.02
CA GLU A 107 14.48 8.59 10.85
C GLU A 107 13.19 8.72 10.05
N GLU A 108 13.28 8.97 8.75
CA GLU A 108 12.12 9.23 7.91
C GLU A 108 11.53 7.92 7.37
N GLY A 109 10.22 7.90 7.21
CA GLY A 109 9.50 6.83 6.54
C GLY A 109 8.30 7.37 5.78
N THR A 110 7.81 6.56 4.84
CA THR A 110 6.68 6.92 3.99
C THR A 110 5.69 5.77 3.92
N LEU A 111 4.41 6.13 3.84
CA LEU A 111 3.34 5.19 3.54
C LEU A 111 3.36 4.81 2.05
N PRO A 112 2.76 3.66 1.68
CA PRO A 112 2.56 3.30 0.29
C PRO A 112 1.81 4.39 -0.49
N THR A 113 2.09 4.47 -1.79
CA THR A 113 1.44 5.44 -2.69
C THR A 113 -0.08 5.37 -2.60
N GLY A 114 -0.73 6.52 -2.51
CA GLY A 114 -2.19 6.64 -2.38
C GLY A 114 -2.71 6.62 -0.94
N VAL A 115 -1.88 6.23 0.03
CA VAL A 115 -2.26 6.20 1.46
C VAL A 115 -1.70 7.41 2.20
N LEU A 116 -2.56 8.09 2.96
CA LEU A 116 -2.24 9.26 3.78
C LEU A 116 -2.65 9.02 5.23
N PHE A 117 -2.04 9.74 6.15
CA PHE A 117 -2.58 9.84 7.51
C PHE A 117 -3.89 10.65 7.48
N GLY A 118 -4.95 10.09 8.06
CA GLY A 118 -6.23 10.77 8.20
C GLY A 118 -6.19 11.88 9.23
N ASN A 119 -7.17 12.78 9.17
CA ASN A 119 -7.42 13.74 10.24
C ASN A 119 -8.12 13.04 11.40
N THR A 120 -7.71 13.34 12.62
CA THR A 120 -8.58 13.12 13.79
C THR A 120 -9.44 14.38 13.95
N PRO A 121 -10.72 14.26 14.40
CA PRO A 121 -11.64 15.40 14.50
C PRO A 121 -11.11 16.56 15.37
N SER A 122 -10.11 16.29 16.22
CA SER A 122 -9.54 17.27 17.14
C SER A 122 -8.22 17.90 16.67
N ARG A 123 -7.58 17.43 15.58
CA ARG A 123 -6.28 17.95 15.10
C ARG A 123 -6.13 17.80 13.58
N SER A 124 -6.24 18.91 12.86
CA SER A 124 -5.88 19.01 11.43
C SER A 124 -4.57 19.81 11.27
N GLY A 125 -3.61 19.28 10.53
CA GLY A 125 -2.39 20.00 10.13
C GLY A 125 -1.28 20.13 11.19
N THR A 126 -1.53 19.75 12.45
CA THR A 126 -0.48 19.68 13.47
C THR A 126 0.18 18.29 13.50
N PRO A 127 1.51 18.20 13.58
CA PRO A 127 2.19 16.93 13.82
C PRO A 127 1.64 16.27 15.08
N THR A 128 1.28 15.01 14.95
CA THR A 128 0.83 14.15 16.05
C THR A 128 1.90 13.11 16.29
N SER A 129 2.14 12.76 17.56
CA SER A 129 3.13 11.76 17.91
C SER A 129 2.60 10.77 18.93
N ILE A 130 3.13 9.56 18.86
CA ILE A 130 3.00 8.52 19.87
C ILE A 130 4.40 8.17 20.37
N LEU A 131 4.56 8.12 21.69
CA LEU A 131 5.81 7.79 22.34
C LEU A 131 5.63 6.52 23.19
N TYR A 132 6.52 5.56 22.98
CA TYR A 132 6.75 4.44 23.87
C TYR A 132 7.82 4.82 24.88
N SER A 133 7.48 4.71 26.16
CA SER A 133 8.42 4.82 27.26
C SER A 133 9.31 3.57 27.37
N ALA A 134 10.37 3.64 28.17
CA ALA A 134 11.33 2.54 28.37
C ALA A 134 10.71 1.24 28.93
N ASP A 135 9.53 1.34 29.54
CA ASP A 135 8.70 0.23 30.03
C ASP A 135 7.75 -0.35 28.95
N GLY A 136 7.77 0.22 27.73
CA GLY A 136 6.95 -0.22 26.61
C GLY A 136 5.49 0.26 26.65
N ILE A 137 5.16 1.20 27.54
CA ILE A 137 3.86 1.85 27.65
C ILE A 137 3.78 3.02 26.67
N ALA A 138 2.61 3.24 26.06
CA ALA A 138 2.33 4.39 25.21
C ALA A 138 0.98 5.02 25.61
N ALA A 139 0.64 6.21 25.09
CA ALA A 139 -0.69 6.79 25.25
C ALA A 139 -1.73 6.05 24.38
N ASP A 140 -2.98 5.98 24.83
CA ASP A 140 -4.06 5.47 23.95
C ASP A 140 -4.17 6.39 22.75
N THR A 141 -3.99 5.83 21.55
CA THR A 141 -3.85 6.63 20.34
C THR A 141 -4.50 5.92 19.16
N GLU A 142 -5.26 6.67 18.37
CA GLU A 142 -5.80 6.23 17.09
C GLU A 142 -5.03 6.91 15.96
N ILE A 143 -4.53 6.11 15.03
CA ILE A 143 -3.82 6.57 13.85
C ILE A 143 -4.70 6.24 12.64
N PRO A 144 -5.50 7.19 12.17
CA PRO A 144 -6.31 6.99 10.98
C PRO A 144 -5.41 6.99 9.74
N LEU A 145 -5.70 6.09 8.81
CA LEU A 145 -5.17 6.02 7.46
C LEU A 145 -6.31 6.19 6.49
N VAL A 146 -6.07 6.94 5.42
CA VAL A 146 -7.05 7.20 4.37
C VAL A 146 -6.43 7.01 3.00
N ASP A 147 -7.20 6.45 2.09
CA ASP A 147 -6.84 6.29 0.68
C ASP A 147 -7.46 7.41 -0.18
N ALA A 148 -7.07 7.54 -1.45
CA ALA A 148 -7.60 8.49 -2.43
C ALA A 148 -9.13 8.40 -2.58
N ASP A 149 -9.68 7.19 -2.49
CA ASP A 149 -11.13 6.92 -2.52
C ASP A 149 -11.84 7.20 -1.17
N ARG A 150 -11.16 7.85 -0.21
CA ARG A 150 -11.64 8.17 1.15
C ARG A 150 -11.99 6.97 2.03
N ARG A 151 -11.62 5.76 1.62
CA ARG A 151 -11.67 4.56 2.48
C ARG A 151 -10.75 4.73 3.66
N ARG A 152 -11.10 4.11 4.79
CA ARG A 152 -10.43 4.34 6.08
C ARG A 152 -9.96 3.04 6.70
N ALA A 153 -8.73 3.07 7.19
CA ALA A 153 -8.23 2.10 8.17
C ALA A 153 -7.83 2.86 9.43
N ARG A 154 -7.93 2.23 10.59
CA ARG A 154 -7.55 2.81 11.87
C ARG A 154 -6.62 1.85 12.58
N LEU A 155 -5.47 2.34 12.98
CA LEU A 155 -4.62 1.64 13.93
C LEU A 155 -4.93 2.16 15.32
N ARG A 156 -5.19 1.27 16.26
CA ARG A 156 -5.43 1.61 17.65
C ARG A 156 -4.31 1.04 18.51
N VAL A 157 -3.65 1.91 19.27
CA VAL A 157 -2.60 1.53 20.21
C VAL A 157 -3.15 1.63 21.61
N ARG A 158 -3.26 0.48 22.30
CA ARG A 158 -3.76 0.47 23.69
C ARG A 158 -2.69 0.89 24.69
N ARG A 159 -3.08 1.80 25.59
CA ARG A 159 -2.19 2.39 26.62
C ARG A 159 -1.41 1.38 27.45
N LEU A 160 -2.10 0.39 28.02
CA LEU A 160 -1.54 -0.49 29.06
C LEU A 160 -0.66 -1.61 28.49
N THR A 161 -0.98 -2.08 27.29
CA THR A 161 -0.32 -3.25 26.69
C THR A 161 0.58 -2.90 25.52
N GLY A 162 0.49 -1.66 25.02
CA GLY A 162 1.14 -1.25 23.76
C GLY A 162 0.67 -2.06 22.56
N THR A 163 -0.42 -2.83 22.69
CA THR A 163 -0.95 -3.66 21.61
C THR A 163 -1.48 -2.77 20.51
N VAL A 164 -1.09 -3.07 19.28
CA VAL A 164 -1.52 -2.37 18.09
C VAL A 164 -2.52 -3.25 17.36
N THR A 165 -3.74 -2.77 17.17
CA THR A 165 -4.79 -3.46 16.42
C THR A 165 -5.15 -2.65 15.18
N VAL A 166 -5.37 -3.32 14.06
CA VAL A 166 -5.83 -2.71 12.81
C VAL A 166 -7.32 -2.95 12.67
N GLU A 167 -8.09 -1.90 12.46
CA GLU A 167 -9.52 -1.93 12.18
C GLU A 167 -9.77 -1.24 10.83
N SER A 168 -10.31 -1.98 9.87
CA SER A 168 -10.76 -1.43 8.58
C SER A 168 -12.24 -1.08 8.66
N ASP A 169 -12.60 0.15 8.25
CA ASP A 169 -14.00 0.52 8.07
C ASP A 169 -14.54 -0.23 6.82
N PRO A 170 -15.72 -0.87 6.88
CA PRO A 170 -16.30 -1.59 5.74
C PRO A 170 -16.64 -0.69 4.54
#